data_AF-A0A967YPH4-F1
#
_entry.id   AF-A0A967YPH4-F1
#
_cell.length_a   1.000
_cell.length_b   1.000
_cell.length_c   1.000
_cell.angle_alpha   90.00
_cell.angle_beta   90.00
_cell.angle_gamma   90.00
#
_symmetry.space_group_name_H-M   'P 1'
#
loop_
_entity.id
_entity.type
_entity.pdbx_description
1 polymer ?
#
loop_
_entity_poly.entity_id
_entity_poly.type
_entity_poly.pdbx_seq_one_letter_code
_entity_poly.pdbx_strand_id
1 'polypeptide(L)'
;PTITHDGVTVAKEIELEDPYENMGAQLLKEAATKTNDIAGDGTTTATVLAQNIVNEGLKNVVAGANPMLLKRGIEAGTEALANRIREMAVSIDSME
;
A
#
# COMPACT_ATOMS: atom_id res chain seq x y z
N PRO A 1 24.40 -16.13 1.42
CA PRO A 1 23.16 -15.40 1.72
C PRO A 1 23.36 -13.88 1.65
N THR A 2 22.52 -13.19 0.90
CA THR A 2 22.52 -11.72 0.83
C THR A 2 21.83 -11.17 2.09
N ILE A 3 22.49 -10.28 2.83
CA ILE A 3 21.90 -9.61 3.99
C ILE A 3 21.44 -8.23 3.51
N THR A 4 20.13 -7.99 3.55
CA THR A 4 19.54 -6.69 3.17
C THR A 4 18.50 -6.29 4.20
N HIS A 5 18.44 -5.00 4.50
CA HIS A 5 17.39 -4.38 5.32
C HIS A 5 16.43 -3.54 4.45
N ASP A 6 16.63 -3.56 3.12
CA ASP A 6 15.81 -2.82 2.18
C ASP A 6 14.55 -3.62 1.81
N GLY A 7 13.40 -3.05 2.15
CA GLY A 7 12.08 -3.63 1.87
C GLY A 7 11.80 -3.77 0.37
N VAL A 8 12.38 -2.93 -0.48
CA VAL A 8 12.22 -3.03 -1.94
C VAL A 8 12.92 -4.28 -2.46
N THR A 9 14.16 -4.51 -2.02
CA THR A 9 14.94 -5.70 -2.37
C THR A 9 14.25 -6.97 -1.86
N VAL A 10 13.73 -6.96 -0.63
CA VAL A 10 12.98 -8.10 -0.08
C VAL A 10 11.71 -8.38 -0.88
N ALA A 11 10.92 -7.35 -1.20
CA ALA A 11 9.67 -7.51 -1.94
C ALA A 11 9.87 -8.11 -3.35
N LYS A 12 10.99 -7.80 -4.02
CA LYS A 12 11.30 -8.33 -5.36
C LYS A 12 11.50 -9.84 -5.38
N GLU A 13 12.05 -10.41 -4.31
CA GLU A 13 12.34 -11.84 -4.16
C GLU A 13 11.11 -12.64 -3.70
N ILE A 14 9.98 -11.99 -3.39
CA ILE A 14 8.75 -12.71 -2.98
C ILE A 14 8.04 -13.27 -4.21
N GLU A 15 8.02 -14.60 -4.26
CA GLU A 15 7.23 -15.41 -5.18
C GLU A 15 6.70 -16.63 -4.42
N LEU A 16 5.41 -16.91 -4.57
CA LEU A 16 4.74 -18.01 -3.87
C LEU A 16 4.46 -19.16 -4.85
N GLU A 17 4.55 -20.40 -4.36
CA GLU A 17 4.28 -21.60 -5.16
C GLU A 17 2.80 -21.71 -5.54
N ASP A 18 1.89 -21.33 -4.64
CA ASP A 18 0.46 -21.31 -4.92
C ASP A 18 0.11 -20.13 -5.86
N PRO A 19 -0.51 -20.37 -7.03
CA PRO A 19 -0.82 -19.31 -7.99
C PRO A 19 -1.79 -18.24 -7.47
N TYR A 20 -2.75 -18.61 -6.61
CA TYR A 20 -3.74 -17.68 -6.06
C TYR A 20 -3.11 -16.78 -4.99
N GLU A 21 -2.30 -17.36 -4.12
CA GLU A 21 -1.55 -16.58 -3.13
C GLU A 21 -0.52 -15.68 -3.83
N ASN A 22 0.20 -16.21 -4.81
CA ASN A 22 1.17 -15.45 -5.58
C ASN A 22 0.52 -14.29 -6.32
N MET A 23 -0.66 -14.49 -6.92
CA MET A 23 -1.41 -13.41 -7.57
C MET A 23 -1.67 -12.24 -6.61
N GLY A 24 -2.10 -12.51 -5.38
CA GLY A 24 -2.29 -11.48 -4.35
C GLY A 24 -0.99 -10.76 -3.98
N ALA A 25 0.10 -11.53 -3.79
CA ALA A 25 1.41 -10.99 -3.49
C ALA A 25 1.95 -10.10 -4.63
N GLN A 26 1.82 -10.52 -5.88
CA GLN A 26 2.26 -9.75 -7.05
C GLN A 26 1.46 -8.45 -7.23
N LEU A 27 0.15 -8.47 -6.98
CA LEU A 27 -0.69 -7.25 -7.04
C LEU A 27 -0.22 -6.19 -6.04
N LEU A 28 0.07 -6.58 -4.80
CA LEU A 28 0.58 -5.66 -3.78
C LEU A 28 2.01 -5.21 -4.10
N LYS A 29 2.87 -6.11 -4.59
CA LYS A 29 4.23 -5.77 -5.01
C LYS A 29 4.25 -4.69 -6.08
N GLU A 30 3.40 -4.83 -7.10
CA GLU A 30 3.31 -3.86 -8.20
C GLU A 30 2.84 -2.48 -7.70
N ALA A 31 1.82 -2.44 -6.83
CA ALA A 31 1.34 -1.20 -6.25
C ALA A 31 2.39 -0.50 -5.35
N ALA A 32 3.10 -1.26 -4.53
CA ALA A 32 4.14 -0.74 -3.65
C ALA A 32 5.39 -0.30 -4.43
N THR A 33 5.72 -0.97 -5.53
CA THR A 33 6.84 -0.58 -6.42
C THR A 33 6.57 0.75 -7.10
N LYS A 34 5.35 0.96 -7.61
CA LYS A 34 4.95 2.26 -8.20
C LYS A 34 5.06 3.43 -7.23
N THR A 35 4.86 3.18 -5.93
CA THR A 35 5.05 4.21 -4.90
C THR A 35 6.51 4.64 -4.83
N ASN A 36 7.43 3.68 -4.85
CA ASN A 36 8.87 3.95 -4.88
C ASN A 36 9.30 4.71 -6.13
N ASP A 37 8.76 4.34 -7.29
CA ASP A 37 9.17 4.95 -8.56
C ASP A 37 8.83 6.44 -8.66
N ILE A 38 7.77 6.89 -7.96
CA ILE A 38 7.32 8.29 -7.97
C ILE A 38 7.88 9.05 -6.77
N ALA A 39 7.82 8.47 -5.57
CA ALA A 39 8.16 9.15 -4.32
C ALA A 39 9.62 8.92 -3.87
N GLY A 40 10.29 7.88 -4.38
CA GLY A 40 11.65 7.48 -4.00
C GLY A 40 11.76 6.69 -2.68
N ASP A 41 10.66 6.52 -1.95
CA ASP A 41 10.52 5.75 -0.72
C ASP A 41 9.04 5.37 -0.50
N GLY A 42 8.73 4.58 0.52
CA GLY A 42 7.37 4.31 0.98
C GLY A 42 6.84 2.92 0.62
N THR A 43 7.63 2.07 -0.03
CA THR A 43 7.24 0.68 -0.38
C THR A 43 6.79 -0.10 0.84
N THR A 44 7.56 -0.07 1.93
CA THR A 44 7.22 -0.81 3.15
C THR A 44 5.94 -0.27 3.79
N THR A 45 5.78 1.06 3.85
CA THR A 45 4.59 1.70 4.39
C THR A 45 3.35 1.37 3.57
N ALA A 46 3.43 1.42 2.24
CA ALA A 46 2.34 1.06 1.34
C ALA A 46 1.92 -0.40 1.54
N THR A 47 2.88 -1.33 1.64
CA THR A 47 2.61 -2.76 1.86
C THR A 47 1.88 -3.00 3.19
N VAL A 48 2.34 -2.37 4.28
CA VAL A 48 1.71 -2.52 5.61
C VAL A 48 0.30 -1.93 5.64
N LEU A 49 0.09 -0.77 5.03
CA LEU A 49 -1.24 -0.16 4.94
C LEU A 49 -2.20 -1.03 4.13
N ALA A 50 -1.75 -1.52 2.98
CA ALA A 50 -2.57 -2.36 2.12
C ALA A 50 -2.96 -3.68 2.79
N GLN A 51 -2.02 -4.32 3.50
CA GLN A 51 -2.31 -5.54 4.29
C GLN A 51 -3.45 -5.30 5.30
N ASN A 52 -3.38 -4.20 6.06
CA ASN A 52 -4.39 -3.88 7.06
C ASN A 52 -5.76 -3.56 6.44
N ILE A 53 -5.77 -2.75 5.37
CA ILE A 53 -7.02 -2.37 4.66
C ILE A 53 -7.69 -3.61 4.07
N VAL A 54 -6.93 -4.51 3.45
CA VAL A 54 -7.47 -5.75 2.86
C VAL A 54 -8.02 -6.67 3.96
N ASN A 55 -7.26 -6.90 5.03
CA ASN A 55 -7.69 -7.76 6.13
C ASN A 55 -8.99 -7.26 6.79
N GLU A 56 -9.07 -5.96 7.12
CA GLU A 56 -10.28 -5.39 7.71
C GLU A 56 -11.44 -5.31 6.71
N GLY A 57 -11.15 -4.99 5.45
CA GLY A 57 -12.15 -5.00 4.38
C GLY A 57 -12.80 -6.36 4.22
N LEU A 58 -12.00 -7.44 4.15
CA LEU A 58 -12.50 -8.81 4.03
C LEU A 58 -13.35 -9.24 5.23
N LYS A 59 -12.95 -8.89 6.46
CA LYS A 59 -13.76 -9.15 7.66
C LYS A 59 -15.15 -8.50 7.57
N ASN A 60 -15.21 -7.25 7.12
CA ASN A 60 -16.47 -6.52 6.96
C ASN A 60 -17.34 -7.10 5.84
N VAL A 61 -16.73 -7.54 4.73
CA VAL A 61 -17.46 -8.21 3.65
C VAL A 61 -18.07 -9.53 4.13
N VAL A 62 -17.31 -10.33 4.89
CA VAL A 62 -17.82 -11.58 5.51
C VAL A 62 -18.96 -11.29 6.50
N ALA A 63 -18.91 -10.16 7.19
CA ALA A 63 -20.00 -9.69 8.06
C ALA A 63 -21.24 -9.16 7.31
N GLY A 64 -21.24 -9.18 5.97
CA GLY A 64 -22.37 -8.78 5.14
C GLY A 64 -22.34 -7.33 4.64
N ALA A 65 -21.26 -6.59 4.87
CA ALA A 65 -21.10 -5.26 4.32
C ALA A 65 -20.96 -5.29 2.79
N ASN A 66 -21.52 -4.30 2.10
CA ASN A 66 -21.41 -4.20 0.65
C ASN A 66 -19.99 -3.79 0.23
N PRO A 67 -19.25 -4.60 -0.56
CA PRO A 67 -17.89 -4.30 -0.98
C PRO A 67 -17.75 -2.97 -1.74
N MET A 68 -18.76 -2.62 -2.56
CA MET A 68 -18.74 -1.38 -3.33
C MET A 68 -18.90 -0.15 -2.45
N LEU A 69 -19.67 -0.24 -1.36
CA LEU A 69 -19.79 0.85 -0.39
C LEU A 69 -18.52 0.99 0.45
N LEU A 70 -17.91 -0.13 0.86
CA LEU A 70 -16.62 -0.13 1.54
C LEU A 70 -15.54 0.55 0.70
N LYS A 71 -15.44 0.18 -0.59
CA LYS A 71 -14.52 0.84 -1.53
C LYS A 71 -14.73 2.35 -1.58
N ARG A 72 -15.97 2.80 -1.77
CA ARG A 72 -16.30 4.24 -1.82
C ARG A 72 -15.92 4.97 -0.53
N GLY A 73 -16.15 4.34 0.63
CA GLY A 73 -15.77 4.89 1.93
C GLY A 73 -14.25 5.00 2.09
N ILE A 74 -13.51 3.98 1.66
CA ILE A 74 -12.03 3.99 1.67
C ILE A 74 -11.51 5.09 0.74
N GLU A 75 -12.07 5.24 -0.46
CA GLU A 75 -11.67 6.30 -1.41
C GLU A 75 -11.91 7.70 -0.82
N ALA A 76 -13.09 7.95 -0.26
CA ALA A 76 -13.42 9.23 0.36
C ALA A 76 -12.52 9.55 1.57
N GLY A 77 -12.25 8.55 2.41
CA GLY A 77 -11.33 8.70 3.55
C GLY A 77 -9.89 8.97 3.10
N THR A 78 -9.44 8.29 2.04
CA THR A 78 -8.11 8.47 1.47
C THR A 78 -7.93 9.88 0.91
N GLU A 79 -8.92 10.40 0.19
CA GLU A 79 -8.90 11.76 -0.34
C GLU A 79 -8.84 12.82 0.76
N ALA A 80 -9.68 12.68 1.79
CA ALA A 80 -9.69 13.59 2.93
C ALA A 80 -8.35 13.58 3.69
N LEU A 81 -7.78 12.39 3.93
CA LEU A 81 -6.47 12.24 4.57
C LEU A 81 -5.34 12.84 3.74
N ALA A 82 -5.32 12.57 2.43
CA ALA A 82 -4.31 13.11 1.52
C ALA A 82 -4.35 14.65 1.50
N ASN A 83 -5.55 15.24 1.46
CA ASN A 83 -5.71 16.70 1.52
C ASN A 83 -5.21 17.25 2.86
N ARG A 84 -5.56 16.60 3.98
CA ARG A 84 -5.10 17.05 5.29
C ARG A 84 -3.58 16.97 5.45
N ILE A 85 -2.95 15.90 4.95
CA ILE A 85 -1.49 15.76 4.95
C ILE A 85 -0.83 16.88 4.13
N ARG A 86 -1.39 17.23 2.96
CA ARG A 86 -0.89 18.36 2.15
C ARG A 86 -1.01 19.70 2.89
N GLU A 87 -2.11 19.94 3.59
CA GLU A 87 -2.27 21.16 4.40
C GLU A 87 -1.26 21.25 5.54
N MET A 88 -0.84 20.10 6.09
CA MET A 88 0.17 20.02 7.15
C MET A 88 1.60 20.05 6.61
N ALA A 89 1.78 19.84 5.30
CA ALA A 89 3.10 19.80 4.69
C ALA A 89 3.74 21.19 4.70
N VAL A 90 5.01 21.24 5.08
CA VAL A 90 5.81 22.47 5.03
C VAL A 90 6.53 22.50 3.70
N SER A 91 6.34 23.58 2.93
CA SER A 91 7.06 23.80 1.68
C SER A 91 8.55 24.01 1.98
N ILE A 92 9.40 23.31 1.23
CA ILE A 92 10.85 23.46 1.32
C ILE A 92 11.33 24.12 0.02
N ASP A 93 11.76 25.37 0.13
CA ASP A 93 12.28 26.19 -0.98
C ASP A 93 13.82 26.12 -1.10
N SER A 94 14.49 25.22 -0.37
CA SER A 94 15.95 25.12 -0.41
C SER A 94 16.42 24.35 -1.66
N MET A 95 16.85 25.12 -2.66
CA MET A 95 17.89 24.69 -3.60
C MET A 95 19.24 24.75 -2.88
N GLU A 96 19.63 23.66 -2.23
CA GLU A 96 21.04 23.28 -2.04
C GLU A 96 21.23 21.86 -2.58
#